data_AF-A0AAV8RVU5-F1
#
_entry.id   AF-A0AAV8RVU5-F1
#
_cell.length_a   1.000
_cell.length_b   1.000
_cell.length_c   1.000
_cell.angle_alpha   90.00
_cell.angle_beta   90.00
_cell.angle_gamma   90.00
#
_symmetry.space_group_name_H-M   'P 1'
#
loop_
_entity.id
_entity.type
_entity.pdbx_description
1 polymer ?
#
loop_
_entity_poly.entity_id
_entity_poly.type
_entity_poly.pdbx_seq_one_letter_code
_entity_poly.pdbx_strand_id
1 'polypeptide(L)'
;MNGALDYGAKAYPPVSISLPAAGARRPAPPPPNPMMFLVRRTGNKFNTVILKRLFMSKINRPPISLKRLITFLQGKHDKIAVIVGTVTDDKRVYDVPALKVTALKFTETVRARILKSGGECLTFHQLSLRAPLGQNMVLLRGPKNAREAVKHFGKAPGVPHSYTNPYARSKVDSGLLLPPCLKGGIHEEAKAIVILILAVADAIEVSGSSDGYCNYNHISTPRPHNAIIIGSQDSSQWPIVESLPSYGQGLDLPGARHRSLINGYNLTDVVITGDNGTIDGQGLVWWEWFYSHSLNYSRPHLLELVNSNDIVVSNLTFLNSPAWSIHPVYCRNVEIQNITIHASSDSPYTNGIVPDSCSNLCIEDCSIDVGHDAIALKSGWDNYGISYGTPSTYIHISKVHLQTPLGSALAFGSEMSGGISFIYVEHLHIDNSLTGINFKTTRGRGGVIEDIVVSNVEMENVREAFRFTGHCGGHPNDEYDPDALPKIKQVTLKNIVGTNISTAGFFSGIENDPFTAICLSNIALSVTSDPSNSWSCSNVSGYSESVFPDPCSDLNSNSSFSCFSLDFTAAAVA
;
A
#
# COMPACT_ATOMS: atom_id res chain seq x y z
N MET A 1 -50.69 -25.12 -25.82
CA MET A 1 -50.96 -26.46 -25.26
C MET A 1 -49.79 -26.83 -24.37
N ASN A 2 -50.10 -27.30 -23.17
CA ASN A 2 -49.22 -27.54 -22.04
C ASN A 2 -48.16 -28.62 -22.30
N GLY A 3 -47.02 -28.48 -21.63
CA GLY A 3 -46.01 -29.52 -21.48
C GLY A 3 -45.06 -29.20 -20.33
N ALA A 4 -45.57 -29.32 -19.10
CA ALA A 4 -44.77 -29.28 -17.89
C ALA A 4 -43.96 -30.58 -17.75
N LEU A 5 -42.68 -30.48 -17.35
CA LEU A 5 -41.92 -31.61 -16.80
C LEU A 5 -41.30 -31.20 -15.47
N ASP A 6 -41.40 -32.17 -14.58
CA ASP A 6 -41.49 -32.14 -13.13
C ASP A 6 -40.11 -32.19 -12.46
N TYR A 7 -39.87 -31.33 -11.48
CA TYR A 7 -38.66 -31.35 -10.64
C TYR A 7 -38.90 -32.28 -9.45
N GLY A 8 -38.46 -33.52 -9.57
CA GLY A 8 -38.44 -34.49 -8.47
C GLY A 8 -37.43 -34.09 -7.39
N ALA A 9 -37.90 -33.48 -6.29
CA ALA A 9 -37.15 -33.29 -5.07
C ALA A 9 -36.89 -34.65 -4.38
N LYS A 10 -35.64 -35.12 -4.35
CA LYS A 10 -35.23 -36.22 -3.47
C LYS A 10 -35.14 -35.71 -2.03
N ALA A 11 -36.11 -36.09 -1.22
CA ALA A 11 -36.05 -35.95 0.23
C ALA A 11 -34.99 -36.92 0.80
N TYR A 12 -33.96 -36.38 1.45
CA TYR A 12 -33.06 -37.15 2.32
C TYR A 12 -33.71 -37.35 3.70
N PRO A 13 -33.47 -38.49 4.38
CA PRO A 13 -34.09 -38.78 5.68
C PRO A 13 -33.58 -37.84 6.79
N PRO A 14 -34.35 -37.64 7.87
CA PRO A 14 -33.95 -36.77 8.96
C PRO A 14 -32.76 -37.39 9.70
N VAL A 15 -31.59 -36.74 9.62
CA VAL A 15 -30.46 -37.05 10.48
C VAL A 15 -30.75 -36.45 11.86
N SER A 16 -30.98 -37.30 12.85
CA SER A 16 -31.08 -36.89 14.25
C SER A 16 -29.73 -36.36 14.72
N ILE A 17 -29.60 -35.04 14.80
CA ILE A 17 -28.47 -34.37 15.46
C ILE A 17 -28.67 -34.50 16.97
N SER A 18 -27.91 -35.38 17.61
CA SER A 18 -27.66 -35.30 19.04
C SER A 18 -26.82 -34.06 19.31
N LEU A 19 -27.44 -33.06 19.97
CA LEU A 19 -26.74 -31.90 20.50
C LEU A 19 -25.63 -32.36 21.47
N PRO A 20 -24.36 -32.00 21.28
CA PRO A 20 -23.38 -32.08 22.35
C PRO A 20 -23.77 -31.06 23.42
N ALA A 21 -23.71 -31.51 24.68
CA ALA A 21 -24.06 -30.74 25.85
C ALA A 21 -23.49 -29.31 25.84
N ALA A 22 -24.34 -28.36 26.24
CA ALA A 22 -23.98 -26.98 26.49
C ALA A 22 -22.80 -26.89 27.46
N GLY A 23 -21.62 -26.59 26.91
CA GLY A 23 -20.37 -26.51 27.66
C GLY A 23 -19.39 -25.46 27.12
N ALA A 24 -19.84 -24.49 26.32
CA ALA A 24 -19.05 -23.32 25.98
C ALA A 24 -19.38 -22.19 26.95
N ARG A 25 -18.49 -21.94 27.92
CA ARG A 25 -18.52 -20.69 28.69
C ARG A 25 -18.48 -19.54 27.68
N ARG A 26 -19.53 -18.72 27.66
CA ARG A 26 -19.43 -17.38 27.06
C ARG A 26 -18.14 -16.74 27.61
N PRO A 27 -17.30 -16.08 26.80
CA PRO A 27 -16.21 -15.29 27.35
C PRO A 27 -16.82 -14.38 28.41
N ALA A 28 -16.32 -14.52 29.64
CA ALA A 28 -16.83 -13.72 30.74
C ALA A 28 -16.75 -12.25 30.31
N PRO A 29 -17.80 -11.45 30.53
CA PRO A 29 -17.71 -10.02 30.28
C PRO A 29 -16.44 -9.51 30.99
N PRO A 30 -15.64 -8.64 30.33
CA PRO A 30 -14.40 -8.16 30.90
C PRO A 30 -14.66 -7.70 32.33
N PRO A 31 -13.77 -8.03 33.29
CA PRO A 31 -14.03 -7.76 34.70
C PRO A 31 -14.42 -6.28 34.85
N PRO A 32 -15.53 -5.98 35.54
CA PRO A 32 -16.00 -4.61 35.68
C PRO A 32 -14.85 -3.77 36.22
N ASN A 33 -14.58 -2.63 35.59
CA ASN A 33 -13.50 -1.72 35.96
C ASN A 33 -13.45 -1.62 37.50
N PRO A 34 -12.34 -1.98 38.16
CA PRO A 34 -12.29 -2.09 39.63
C PRO A 34 -12.68 -0.77 40.31
N MET A 35 -12.48 0.37 39.64
CA MET A 35 -12.94 1.68 40.11
C MET A 35 -14.47 1.84 40.05
N MET A 36 -15.15 1.20 39.11
CA MET A 36 -16.62 1.18 39.02
C MET A 36 -17.25 0.43 40.19
N PHE A 37 -16.62 -0.65 40.63
CA PHE A 37 -17.01 -1.38 41.84
C PHE A 37 -16.77 -0.55 43.11
N LEU A 38 -15.60 0.09 43.22
CA LEU A 38 -15.27 0.95 44.36
C LEU A 38 -16.20 2.17 44.48
N VAL A 39 -16.53 2.84 43.37
CA VAL A 39 -17.43 4.03 43.39
C VAL A 39 -18.82 3.65 43.89
N ARG A 40 -19.36 2.50 43.45
CA ARG A 40 -20.68 2.01 43.89
C ARG A 40 -20.74 1.71 45.39
N ARG A 41 -19.64 1.25 46.00
CA ARG A 41 -19.61 0.86 47.42
C ARG A 41 -19.15 1.98 48.38
N THR A 42 -18.23 2.83 47.94
CA THR A 42 -17.57 3.81 48.84
C THR A 42 -18.18 5.20 48.77
N GLY A 43 -18.88 5.56 47.69
CA GLY A 43 -19.46 6.90 47.52
C GLY A 43 -18.45 8.06 47.49
N ASN A 44 -17.14 7.77 47.46
CA ASN A 44 -16.11 8.80 47.59
C ASN A 44 -16.01 9.64 46.31
N LYS A 45 -16.14 10.98 46.45
CA LYS A 45 -15.98 11.97 45.38
C LYS A 45 -14.67 11.80 44.61
N PHE A 46 -13.58 11.43 45.28
CA PHE A 46 -12.27 11.20 44.66
C PHE A 46 -12.30 10.03 43.66
N ASN A 47 -12.87 8.89 44.05
CA ASN A 47 -13.00 7.70 43.20
C ASN A 47 -13.95 7.97 42.02
N THR A 48 -15.02 8.74 42.23
CA THR A 48 -15.95 9.15 41.17
C THR A 48 -15.25 9.99 40.09
N VAL A 49 -14.33 10.88 40.49
CA VAL A 49 -13.54 11.69 39.54
C VAL A 49 -12.57 10.83 38.75
N ILE A 50 -11.92 9.84 39.38
CA ILE A 50 -11.03 8.90 38.68
C ILE A 50 -11.83 8.08 37.66
N LEU A 51 -12.97 7.50 38.07
CA LEU A 51 -13.82 6.72 37.19
C LEU A 51 -14.29 7.55 35.99
N LYS A 52 -14.76 8.77 36.22
CA LYS A 52 -15.16 9.70 35.15
C LYS A 52 -14.01 9.91 34.16
N ARG A 53 -12.79 10.15 34.65
CA ARG A 53 -11.60 10.36 33.81
C ARG A 53 -11.19 9.11 33.04
N LEU A 54 -11.39 7.91 33.60
CA LEU A 54 -11.07 6.65 32.91
C LEU A 54 -11.92 6.47 31.64
N PHE A 55 -13.18 6.90 31.68
CA PHE A 55 -14.11 6.89 30.54
C PHE A 55 -14.00 8.10 29.60
N MET A 56 -13.11 9.07 29.88
CA MET A 56 -12.89 10.19 28.96
C MET A 56 -12.04 9.77 27.76
N SER A 57 -12.23 10.43 26.60
CA SER A 57 -11.38 10.26 25.41
C SER A 57 -9.90 10.55 25.70
N LYS A 58 -8.98 10.00 24.88
CA LYS A 58 -7.53 10.18 25.08
C LYS A 58 -7.09 11.65 25.11
N ILE A 59 -7.77 12.52 24.37
CA ILE A 59 -7.55 13.98 24.37
C ILE A 59 -7.68 14.56 25.79
N ASN A 60 -8.61 14.03 26.58
CA ASN A 60 -8.90 14.48 27.93
C ASN A 60 -8.06 13.79 29.01
N ARG A 61 -7.19 12.84 28.63
CA ARG A 61 -6.26 12.11 29.50
C ARG A 61 -4.79 12.47 29.15
N PRO A 62 -4.38 13.75 29.31
CA PRO A 62 -3.07 14.21 28.86
C PRO A 62 -1.92 13.55 29.64
N PRO A 63 -0.78 13.28 28.96
CA PRO A 63 0.39 12.71 29.62
C PRO A 63 1.04 13.70 30.58
N ILE A 64 1.81 13.18 31.54
CA ILE A 64 2.60 13.97 32.49
C ILE A 64 4.07 13.56 32.41
N SER A 65 4.98 14.54 32.37
CA SER A 65 6.42 14.26 32.36
C SER A 65 6.97 13.99 33.76
N LEU A 66 8.06 13.23 33.84
CA LEU A 66 8.74 12.91 35.11
C LEU A 66 9.16 14.16 35.88
N LYS A 67 9.70 15.18 35.21
CA LYS A 67 10.05 16.47 35.82
C LYS A 67 8.86 17.08 36.55
N ARG A 68 7.72 17.14 35.88
CA ARG A 68 6.50 17.77 36.41
C ARG A 68 5.90 16.95 37.54
N LEU A 69 5.98 15.63 37.45
CA LEU A 69 5.59 14.72 38.51
C LEU A 69 6.41 14.96 39.78
N ILE A 70 7.73 15.07 39.66
CA ILE A 70 8.64 15.37 40.78
C ILE A 70 8.28 16.72 41.39
N THR A 71 8.12 17.77 40.59
CA THR A 71 7.74 19.10 41.08
C THR A 71 6.42 19.08 41.86
N PHE A 72 5.40 18.36 41.40
CA PHE A 72 4.12 18.28 42.12
C PHE A 72 4.17 17.46 43.41
N LEU A 73 5.17 16.59 43.56
CA LEU A 73 5.37 15.73 44.72
C LEU A 73 6.42 16.26 45.71
N GLN A 74 7.03 17.41 45.43
CA GLN A 74 7.88 18.12 46.39
C GLN A 74 7.08 18.39 47.68
N GLY A 75 7.59 17.90 48.82
CA GLY A 75 6.94 18.02 50.13
C GLY A 75 5.75 17.07 50.36
N LYS A 76 5.53 16.08 49.49
CA LYS A 76 4.41 15.10 49.59
C LYS A 76 4.90 13.65 49.37
N HIS A 77 6.02 13.30 49.98
CA HIS A 77 6.70 12.02 49.78
C HIS A 77 5.88 10.79 50.24
N ASP A 78 4.97 10.97 51.18
CA ASP A 78 4.12 9.88 51.71
C ASP A 78 2.86 9.61 50.89
N LYS A 79 2.57 10.42 49.86
CA LYS A 79 1.33 10.33 49.09
C LYS A 79 1.52 9.57 47.78
N ILE A 80 0.48 8.83 47.40
CA ILE A 80 0.44 8.12 46.11
C ILE A 80 -0.07 9.09 45.03
N ALA A 81 0.74 9.32 44.00
CA ALA A 81 0.34 10.14 42.85
C ALA A 81 -0.53 9.33 41.90
N VAL A 82 -1.76 9.78 41.64
CA VAL A 82 -2.69 9.09 40.73
C VAL A 82 -2.84 9.91 39.45
N ILE A 83 -2.55 9.31 38.30
CA ILE A 83 -2.60 9.95 36.98
C ILE A 83 -3.45 9.13 36.03
N VAL A 84 -4.57 9.68 35.58
CA VAL A 84 -5.40 9.04 34.55
C VAL A 84 -4.87 9.44 33.16
N GLY A 85 -3.71 8.89 32.80
CA GLY A 85 -2.94 9.20 31.59
C GLY A 85 -1.60 8.47 31.58
N THR A 86 -0.73 8.81 30.62
CA THR A 86 0.62 8.24 30.49
C THR A 86 1.66 9.07 31.26
N VAL A 87 2.59 8.41 31.94
CA VAL A 87 3.78 9.06 32.51
C VAL A 87 4.95 8.90 31.53
N THR A 88 5.48 10.03 31.05
CA THR A 88 6.59 10.07 30.09
C THR A 88 7.87 10.49 30.78
N ASP A 89 9.00 9.97 30.29
CA ASP A 89 10.31 10.31 30.80
C ASP A 89 10.72 11.76 30.43
N ASP A 90 11.61 12.35 31.22
CA ASP A 90 12.27 13.62 30.92
C ASP A 90 13.77 13.44 31.17
N LYS A 91 14.54 13.30 30.08
CA LYS A 91 15.98 13.02 30.12
C LYS A 91 16.80 14.13 30.80
N ARG A 92 16.23 15.33 30.95
CA ARG A 92 16.89 16.48 31.61
C ARG A 92 16.85 16.41 33.13
N VAL A 93 16.04 15.52 33.69
CA VAL A 93 16.09 15.18 35.10
C VAL A 93 17.14 14.09 35.23
N TYR A 94 18.14 14.27 36.10
CA TYR A 94 19.15 13.24 36.35
C TYR A 94 18.77 12.41 37.57
N ASP A 95 18.53 13.08 38.70
CA ASP A 95 18.12 12.44 39.95
C ASP A 95 16.60 12.30 40.08
N VAL A 96 16.16 11.06 40.31
CA VAL A 96 14.74 10.74 40.50
C VAL A 96 14.55 10.33 41.96
N PRO A 97 13.70 11.01 42.74
CA PRO A 97 13.40 10.60 44.11
C PRO A 97 12.58 9.30 44.12
N ALA A 98 12.51 8.63 45.27
CA ALA A 98 11.58 7.51 45.45
C ALA A 98 10.12 8.01 45.36
N LEU A 99 9.39 7.59 44.33
CA LEU A 99 8.01 8.03 44.07
C LEU A 99 7.05 6.84 44.06
N LYS A 100 5.85 7.00 44.66
CA LYS A 100 4.73 6.06 44.53
C LYS A 100 3.71 6.60 43.53
N VAL A 101 3.59 5.95 42.37
CA VAL A 101 2.84 6.49 41.23
C VAL A 101 1.89 5.44 40.66
N THR A 102 0.63 5.81 40.47
CA THR A 102 -0.36 5.05 39.71
C THR A 102 -0.68 5.76 38.41
N ALA A 103 -0.55 5.06 37.29
CA ALA A 103 -0.89 5.59 35.97
C ALA A 103 -1.56 4.56 35.07
N LEU A 104 -2.14 5.01 33.95
CA LEU A 104 -2.67 4.10 32.92
C LEU A 104 -1.53 3.39 32.19
N LYS A 105 -0.47 4.14 31.87
CA LYS A 105 0.73 3.64 31.20
C LYS A 105 1.96 4.38 31.72
N PHE A 106 3.07 3.65 31.82
CA PHE A 106 4.40 4.21 32.04
C PHE A 106 5.23 3.93 30.79
N THR A 107 6.02 4.90 30.35
CA THR A 107 7.10 4.63 29.39
C THR A 107 8.16 3.72 30.04
N GLU A 108 8.81 2.86 29.27
CA GLU A 108 9.75 1.87 29.84
C GLU A 108 10.89 2.53 30.60
N THR A 109 11.47 3.59 30.02
CA THR A 109 12.57 4.33 30.63
C THR A 109 12.14 4.97 31.95
N VAL A 110 10.96 5.58 32.04
CA VAL A 110 10.47 6.18 33.29
C VAL A 110 10.20 5.11 34.36
N ARG A 111 9.65 3.97 33.96
CA ARG A 111 9.37 2.86 34.87
C ARG A 111 10.66 2.32 35.47
N ALA A 112 11.67 2.07 34.64
CA ALA A 112 12.99 1.62 35.07
C ALA A 112 13.64 2.62 36.03
N ARG A 113 13.55 3.92 35.74
CA ARG A 113 14.13 4.98 36.58
C ARG A 113 13.43 5.14 37.93
N ILE A 114 12.10 5.05 37.97
CA ILE A 114 11.34 5.10 39.23
C ILE A 114 11.67 3.87 40.10
N LEU A 115 11.69 2.67 39.50
CA LEU A 115 12.02 1.44 40.21
C LEU A 115 13.47 1.44 40.72
N LYS A 116 14.42 1.90 39.90
CA LYS A 116 15.85 2.03 40.27
C LYS A 116 16.06 2.96 41.46
N SER A 117 15.18 3.95 41.63
CA SER A 117 15.25 4.92 42.72
C SER A 117 14.48 4.49 43.98
N GLY A 118 14.04 3.22 44.03
CA GLY A 118 13.26 2.67 45.15
C GLY A 118 11.79 3.11 45.18
N GLY A 119 11.27 3.63 44.05
CA GLY A 119 9.85 3.99 43.89
C GLY A 119 8.97 2.81 43.47
N GLU A 120 7.65 3.02 43.49
CA GLU A 120 6.64 2.02 43.10
C GLU A 120 5.79 2.52 41.93
N CYS A 121 5.67 1.71 40.87
CA CYS A 121 4.73 1.94 39.77
C CYS A 121 3.53 0.99 39.91
N LEU A 122 2.36 1.54 40.28
CA LEU A 122 1.14 0.79 40.55
C LEU A 122 0.15 0.87 39.38
N THR A 123 -0.63 -0.19 39.17
CA THR A 123 -1.81 -0.18 38.29
C THR A 123 -3.04 0.33 39.03
N PHE A 124 -4.09 0.75 38.31
CA PHE A 124 -5.37 1.12 38.94
C PHE A 124 -6.03 -0.04 39.69
N HIS A 125 -5.76 -1.28 39.26
CA HIS A 125 -6.19 -2.47 39.99
C HIS A 125 -5.45 -2.59 41.33
N GLN A 126 -4.12 -2.46 41.34
CA GLN A 126 -3.33 -2.49 42.59
C GLN A 126 -3.67 -1.33 43.53
N LEU A 127 -3.92 -0.14 42.98
CA LEU A 127 -4.39 1.02 43.74
C LEU A 127 -5.73 0.75 44.44
N SER A 128 -6.66 0.10 43.72
CA SER A 128 -8.00 -0.22 44.23
C SER A 128 -7.98 -1.15 45.44
N LEU A 129 -7.01 -2.06 45.49
CA LEU A 129 -6.81 -2.99 46.60
C LEU A 129 -6.11 -2.31 47.79
N ARG A 130 -5.13 -1.44 47.51
CA ARG A 130 -4.26 -0.86 48.55
C ARG A 130 -4.90 0.30 49.30
N ALA A 131 -5.71 1.11 48.62
CA ALA A 131 -6.30 2.30 49.24
C ALA A 131 -7.72 2.57 48.67
N PRO A 132 -8.69 1.70 48.98
CA PRO A 132 -10.05 1.74 48.43
C PRO A 132 -10.82 3.02 48.81
N LEU A 133 -10.47 3.66 49.93
CA LEU A 133 -11.07 4.90 50.42
C LEU A 133 -10.45 6.17 49.84
N GLY A 134 -9.45 6.09 48.94
CA GLY A 134 -8.83 7.27 48.33
C GLY A 134 -7.99 8.14 49.28
N GLN A 135 -7.61 7.60 50.45
CA GLN A 135 -6.80 8.31 51.46
C GLN A 135 -5.33 8.37 51.03
N ASN A 136 -4.62 9.45 51.42
CA ASN A 136 -3.20 9.67 51.09
C ASN A 136 -2.86 9.67 49.60
N MET A 137 -3.81 10.05 48.74
CA MET A 137 -3.61 10.16 47.30
C MET A 137 -3.62 11.61 46.81
N VAL A 138 -2.92 11.86 45.71
CA VAL A 138 -2.99 13.13 44.98
C VAL A 138 -3.31 12.84 43.53
N LEU A 139 -4.47 13.32 43.07
CA LEU A 139 -4.87 13.19 41.67
C LEU A 139 -4.23 14.30 40.83
N LEU A 140 -3.30 13.93 39.96
CA LEU A 140 -2.61 14.86 39.06
C LEU A 140 -3.19 14.76 37.64
N ARG A 141 -3.01 15.83 36.87
CA ARG A 141 -3.39 15.89 35.45
C ARG A 141 -2.32 16.59 34.66
N GLY A 142 -1.96 16.03 33.51
CA GLY A 142 -1.10 16.68 32.55
C GLY A 142 -1.73 17.95 31.92
N PRO A 143 -0.93 18.79 31.27
CA PRO A 143 -1.42 19.93 30.50
C PRO A 143 -2.27 19.45 29.30
N LYS A 144 -3.50 19.96 29.16
CA LYS A 144 -4.40 19.61 28.04
C LYS A 144 -3.87 20.05 26.67
N ASN A 145 -3.16 21.18 26.63
CA ASN A 145 -2.76 21.87 25.40
C ASN A 145 -1.29 21.63 25.02
N ALA A 146 -0.64 20.61 25.58
CA ALA A 146 0.78 20.33 25.32
C ALA A 146 1.02 19.41 24.11
N ARG A 147 -0.04 19.01 23.39
CA ARG A 147 0.08 18.23 22.15
C ARG A 147 0.60 19.12 21.03
N GLU A 148 1.42 18.56 20.14
CA GLU A 148 1.98 19.29 19.00
C GLU A 148 0.89 19.89 18.11
N ALA A 149 -0.16 19.11 17.81
CA ALA A 149 -1.33 19.57 17.06
C ALA A 149 -1.96 20.85 17.64
N VAL A 150 -1.90 21.04 18.97
CA VAL A 150 -2.47 22.23 19.62
C VAL A 150 -1.62 23.49 19.43
N LYS A 151 -0.33 23.33 19.15
CA LYS A 151 0.56 24.44 18.81
C LYS A 151 0.29 25.01 17.41
N HIS A 152 -0.47 24.31 16.58
CA HIS A 152 -0.85 24.73 15.23
C HIS A 152 -2.27 25.30 15.13
N PHE A 153 -3.01 25.40 16.24
CA PHE A 153 -4.32 26.07 16.28
C PHE A 153 -4.18 27.53 16.74
N GLY A 154 -4.74 28.46 15.96
CA GLY A 154 -4.73 29.89 16.28
C GLY A 154 -4.72 30.75 15.01
N LYS A 155 -4.48 32.05 15.17
CA LYS A 155 -4.25 32.94 14.02
C LYS A 155 -3.05 32.45 13.21
N ALA A 156 -3.02 32.72 11.90
CA ALA A 156 -1.95 32.23 11.03
C ALA A 156 -0.54 32.52 11.60
N PRO A 157 0.43 31.61 11.46
CA PRO A 157 1.82 31.87 11.85
C PRO A 157 2.32 33.16 11.19
N GLY A 158 2.92 34.07 11.96
CA GLY A 158 3.50 35.32 11.45
C GLY A 158 2.60 36.58 11.53
N VAL A 159 1.32 36.47 11.89
CA VAL A 159 0.51 37.68 12.16
C VAL A 159 0.78 38.25 13.56
N PRO A 160 0.64 39.58 13.79
CA PRO A 160 0.82 40.18 15.10
C PRO A 160 -0.01 39.47 16.18
N HIS A 161 0.63 39.13 17.30
CA HIS A 161 0.06 38.37 18.43
C HIS A 161 -0.34 36.92 18.12
N SER A 162 0.20 36.30 17.06
CA SER A 162 0.09 34.86 16.82
C SER A 162 1.12 34.08 17.64
N TYR A 163 0.67 33.02 18.31
CA TYR A 163 1.51 32.05 19.02
C TYR A 163 1.49 30.67 18.33
N THR A 164 0.91 30.61 17.13
CA THR A 164 0.75 29.40 16.34
C THR A 164 2.09 29.04 15.72
N ASN A 165 2.62 27.87 16.04
CA ASN A 165 3.83 27.37 15.41
C ASN A 165 3.56 27.19 13.91
N PRO A 166 4.45 27.68 13.03
CA PRO A 166 4.41 27.29 11.63
C PRO A 166 4.56 25.77 11.54
N TYR A 167 3.88 25.15 10.58
CA TYR A 167 4.27 23.81 10.15
C TYR A 167 5.65 23.93 9.50
N ALA A 168 6.69 23.82 10.31
CA ALA A 168 8.04 23.66 9.81
C ALA A 168 8.12 22.23 9.28
N ARG A 169 8.07 22.08 7.96
CA ARG A 169 8.55 20.85 7.34
C ARG A 169 10.01 20.71 7.80
N SER A 170 10.35 19.64 8.53
CA SER A 170 11.74 19.22 8.65
C SER A 170 12.29 19.20 7.24
N LYS A 171 13.36 19.98 6.98
CA LYS A 171 14.00 20.19 5.67
C LYS A 171 13.32 19.35 4.58
N VAL A 172 12.36 19.98 3.90
CA VAL A 172 12.18 19.60 2.50
C VAL A 172 13.53 19.93 1.92
N ASP A 173 14.30 18.91 1.57
CA ASP A 173 15.29 19.12 0.54
C ASP A 173 14.54 19.79 -0.60
N SER A 174 14.84 21.06 -0.80
CA SER A 174 14.57 21.78 -2.03
C SER A 174 15.44 21.17 -3.14
N GLY A 175 15.30 19.85 -3.32
CA GLY A 175 16.11 18.98 -4.16
C GLY A 175 15.18 17.93 -4.75
N LEU A 176 14.71 18.23 -5.96
CA LEU A 176 14.02 17.37 -6.91
C LEU A 176 12.87 16.44 -6.49
N LEU A 177 11.86 16.45 -7.35
CA LEU A 177 10.87 15.39 -7.56
C LEU A 177 11.49 14.14 -8.24
N LEU A 178 12.62 13.63 -7.74
CA LEU A 178 13.14 12.34 -8.20
C LEU A 178 12.54 11.17 -7.40
N PRO A 179 12.28 10.04 -8.07
CA PRO A 179 12.10 8.74 -7.43
C PRO A 179 13.21 8.44 -6.39
N PRO A 180 12.91 7.74 -5.27
CA PRO A 180 13.85 7.48 -4.17
C PRO A 180 15.19 6.86 -4.59
N CYS A 181 15.18 5.87 -5.48
CA CYS A 181 16.36 5.19 -6.05
C CYS A 181 17.33 6.17 -6.74
N LEU A 182 16.83 7.21 -7.40
CA LEU A 182 17.66 8.24 -8.04
C LEU A 182 18.23 9.27 -7.05
N LYS A 183 17.81 9.24 -5.77
CA LYS A 183 18.31 10.11 -4.70
C LYS A 183 19.48 9.52 -3.90
N GLY A 184 19.81 8.24 -4.09
CA GLY A 184 21.01 7.60 -3.52
C GLY A 184 21.08 7.58 -1.98
N GLY A 185 19.95 7.69 -1.28
CA GLY A 185 19.90 7.77 0.18
C GLY A 185 19.36 6.50 0.82
N ILE A 186 20.23 5.78 1.55
CA ILE A 186 19.81 4.72 2.47
C ILE A 186 19.07 5.42 3.62
N HIS A 187 17.79 5.09 3.85
CA HIS A 187 17.05 5.56 5.02
C HIS A 187 17.64 4.95 6.30
N GLU A 188 18.69 5.56 6.85
CA GLU A 188 19.46 4.99 7.96
C GLU A 188 18.82 5.17 9.35
N GLU A 189 17.69 5.88 9.47
CA GLU A 189 16.96 6.00 10.74
C GLU A 189 15.44 6.07 10.52
N ALA A 190 14.85 4.97 10.06
CA ALA A 190 13.40 4.82 10.00
C ALA A 190 12.81 4.59 11.42
N LYS A 191 11.74 5.30 11.78
CA LYS A 191 10.90 5.04 12.98
C LYS A 191 9.76 4.09 12.63
N ALA A 192 10.04 3.14 11.73
CA ALA A 192 9.07 2.47 10.89
C ALA A 192 8.09 1.56 11.63
N ILE A 193 6.91 1.39 11.03
CA ILE A 193 6.17 0.14 11.16
C ILE A 193 6.95 -0.89 10.36
N VAL A 194 7.83 -1.60 11.06
CA VAL A 194 8.61 -2.70 10.50
C VAL A 194 7.77 -3.97 10.59
N ILE A 195 7.21 -4.43 9.48
CA ILE A 195 6.74 -5.80 9.36
C ILE A 195 7.98 -6.63 8.99
N LEU A 196 8.74 -7.03 10.00
CA LEU A 196 9.72 -8.10 9.83
C LEU A 196 8.93 -9.40 9.82
N ILE A 197 8.96 -10.12 8.70
CA ILE A 197 8.36 -11.46 8.61
C ILE A 197 9.28 -12.44 9.36
N LEU A 198 9.28 -12.34 10.69
CA LEU A 198 9.86 -13.30 11.62
C LEU A 198 8.72 -14.11 12.21
N ALA A 199 8.32 -15.16 11.49
CA ALA A 199 7.52 -16.30 11.96
C ALA A 199 6.52 -16.02 13.10
N VAL A 200 5.46 -15.25 12.85
CA VAL A 200 4.17 -15.41 13.57
C VAL A 200 3.04 -15.08 12.59
N ALA A 201 2.26 -16.11 12.25
CA ALA A 201 1.08 -16.01 11.41
C ALA A 201 -0.15 -15.60 12.24
N ASP A 202 -0.79 -14.52 11.83
CA ASP A 202 -2.23 -14.27 11.77
C ASP A 202 -2.36 -12.95 10.99
N ALA A 203 -3.35 -12.81 10.11
CA ALA A 203 -3.52 -11.65 9.20
C ALA A 203 -3.12 -10.32 9.87
N ILE A 204 -2.00 -9.73 9.44
CA ILE A 204 -1.45 -8.54 10.08
C ILE A 204 -2.24 -7.35 9.56
N GLU A 205 -3.29 -6.97 10.30
CA GLU A 205 -3.94 -5.68 10.13
C GLU A 205 -3.06 -4.60 10.76
N VAL A 206 -2.36 -3.84 9.92
CA VAL A 206 -1.73 -2.59 10.36
C VAL A 206 -2.75 -1.46 10.25
N SER A 207 -3.64 -1.37 11.24
CA SER A 207 -4.50 -0.20 11.38
C SER A 207 -3.73 0.93 12.07
N GLY A 208 -3.40 1.96 11.30
CA GLY A 208 -2.84 3.21 11.80
C GLY A 208 -3.87 3.98 12.64
N SER A 209 -4.10 3.56 13.89
CA SER A 209 -4.53 4.52 14.91
C SER A 209 -3.29 5.33 15.30
N SER A 210 -3.44 6.64 15.51
CA SER A 210 -2.37 7.56 15.91
C SER A 210 -1.78 7.29 17.31
N ASP A 211 -1.83 6.03 17.77
CA ASP A 211 -1.60 5.55 19.12
C ASP A 211 -0.95 4.14 19.16
N GLY A 212 0.09 3.85 18.38
CA GLY A 212 0.80 2.56 18.42
C GLY A 212 2.19 2.66 19.04
N TYR A 213 2.39 2.14 20.25
CA TYR A 213 3.72 1.71 20.72
C TYR A 213 3.77 0.20 20.49
N CYS A 214 4.52 -0.26 19.49
CA CYS A 214 4.99 -1.64 19.46
C CYS A 214 6.29 -1.68 20.29
N ASN A 215 6.22 -2.24 21.49
CA ASN A 215 7.41 -2.57 22.25
C ASN A 215 7.97 -3.88 21.66
N TYR A 216 9.04 -3.82 20.88
CA TYR A 216 9.90 -4.98 20.68
C TYR A 216 10.78 -5.12 21.93
N ASN A 217 10.46 -6.09 22.79
CA ASN A 217 11.48 -6.66 23.65
C ASN A 217 12.48 -7.37 22.72
N HIS A 218 13.75 -6.97 22.78
CA HIS A 218 14.86 -7.72 22.20
C HIS A 218 14.84 -9.14 22.78
N ILE A 219 14.13 -10.04 22.11
CA ILE A 219 14.31 -11.47 22.25
C ILE A 219 15.23 -11.84 21.09
N SER A 220 16.49 -12.12 21.41
CA SER A 220 17.42 -12.77 20.51
C SER A 220 16.96 -14.21 20.29
N THR A 221 15.93 -14.40 19.47
CA THR A 221 15.59 -15.70 18.89
C THR A 221 16.35 -15.89 17.59
N PRO A 222 16.74 -17.13 17.24
CA PRO A 222 17.51 -17.40 16.04
C PRO A 222 16.75 -16.91 14.80
N ARG A 223 17.45 -16.22 13.90
CA ARG A 223 16.95 -15.80 12.58
C ARG A 223 16.37 -17.03 11.86
N PRO A 224 15.04 -17.17 11.68
CA PRO A 224 14.50 -18.23 10.87
C PRO A 224 14.68 -17.82 9.42
N HIS A 225 15.71 -18.34 8.77
CA HIS A 225 15.74 -18.39 7.32
C HIS A 225 14.47 -19.11 6.85
N ASN A 226 13.73 -18.53 5.89
CA ASN A 226 12.54 -19.12 5.23
C ASN A 226 11.20 -19.07 6.02
N ALA A 227 10.83 -17.93 6.61
CA ALA A 227 9.47 -17.75 7.13
C ALA A 227 8.44 -17.68 5.98
N ILE A 228 7.28 -18.33 6.13
CA ILE A 228 6.20 -18.34 5.12
C ILE A 228 4.91 -17.79 5.76
N ILE A 229 4.34 -16.74 5.17
CA ILE A 229 2.96 -16.29 5.41
C ILE A 229 2.07 -16.96 4.38
N ILE A 230 0.99 -17.62 4.82
CA ILE A 230 0.08 -18.38 3.96
C ILE A 230 -1.31 -17.74 4.01
N GLY A 231 -1.86 -17.40 2.84
CA GLY A 231 -3.22 -16.95 2.67
C GLY A 231 -4.23 -18.09 2.80
N SER A 232 -5.34 -17.85 3.47
CA SER A 232 -6.37 -18.87 3.67
C SER A 232 -7.10 -19.22 2.38
N GLN A 233 -7.43 -20.49 2.18
CA GLN A 233 -8.30 -20.94 1.08
C GLN A 233 -9.79 -20.71 1.38
N ASP A 234 -10.15 -20.40 2.62
CA ASP A 234 -11.52 -20.08 3.01
C ASP A 234 -11.81 -18.59 2.77
N SER A 235 -12.63 -18.28 1.76
CA SER A 235 -12.99 -16.91 1.39
C SER A 235 -13.67 -16.12 2.52
N SER A 236 -14.27 -16.79 3.51
CA SER A 236 -14.88 -16.13 4.67
C SER A 236 -13.85 -15.49 5.61
N GLN A 237 -12.58 -15.90 5.52
CA GLN A 237 -11.46 -15.34 6.28
C GLN A 237 -10.87 -14.07 5.64
N TRP A 238 -11.37 -13.69 4.46
CA TRP A 238 -10.94 -12.49 3.74
C TRP A 238 -12.07 -11.45 3.85
N PRO A 239 -11.98 -10.47 4.77
CA PRO A 239 -13.06 -9.52 5.01
C PRO A 239 -13.47 -8.78 3.74
N ILE A 240 -14.76 -8.50 3.60
CA ILE A 240 -15.26 -7.71 2.48
C ILE A 240 -15.04 -6.22 2.76
N VAL A 241 -14.52 -5.50 1.77
CA VAL A 241 -14.31 -4.05 1.79
C VAL A 241 -14.90 -3.42 0.55
N GLU A 242 -15.19 -2.12 0.64
CA GLU A 242 -15.61 -1.34 -0.52
C GLU A 242 -14.52 -1.29 -1.60
N SER A 243 -14.97 -1.10 -2.83
CA SER A 243 -14.07 -0.91 -3.96
C SER A 243 -13.37 0.43 -3.90
N LEU A 244 -12.28 0.55 -4.67
CA LEU A 244 -11.49 1.78 -4.67
C LEU A 244 -12.34 2.95 -5.19
N PRO A 245 -12.26 4.13 -4.57
CA PRO A 245 -13.05 5.29 -4.98
C PRO A 245 -12.76 5.72 -6.42
N SER A 246 -11.53 5.48 -6.92
CA SER A 246 -11.16 5.76 -8.32
C SER A 246 -11.61 4.68 -9.32
N TYR A 247 -12.31 3.64 -8.88
CA TYR A 247 -12.76 2.52 -9.73
C TYR A 247 -14.28 2.37 -9.76
N GLY A 248 -14.99 2.83 -8.72
CA GLY A 248 -16.44 2.71 -8.60
C GLY A 248 -16.96 1.31 -8.28
N GLN A 249 -16.27 0.26 -8.73
CA GLN A 249 -16.64 -1.14 -8.48
C GLN A 249 -15.41 -2.07 -8.37
N GLY A 250 -15.67 -3.35 -8.09
CA GLY A 250 -14.65 -4.38 -8.03
C GLY A 250 -14.10 -4.74 -9.41
N LEU A 251 -12.88 -5.28 -9.42
CA LEU A 251 -12.15 -5.60 -10.64
C LEU A 251 -12.70 -6.81 -11.39
N ASP A 252 -13.05 -7.87 -10.65
CA ASP A 252 -13.58 -9.11 -11.25
C ASP A 252 -15.11 -9.06 -11.35
N LEU A 253 -15.77 -8.39 -10.40
CA LEU A 253 -17.22 -8.35 -10.25
C LEU A 253 -17.71 -6.99 -9.75
N PRO A 254 -18.92 -6.55 -10.16
CA PRO A 254 -19.55 -5.35 -9.62
C PRO A 254 -19.70 -5.40 -8.10
N GLY A 255 -19.56 -4.24 -7.45
CA GLY A 255 -19.73 -4.09 -6.01
C GLY A 255 -18.43 -4.21 -5.22
N ALA A 256 -18.47 -4.93 -4.10
CA ALA A 256 -17.40 -5.01 -3.11
C ALA A 256 -16.32 -6.06 -3.46
N ARG A 257 -15.22 -6.06 -2.70
CA ARG A 257 -14.07 -6.94 -2.91
C ARG A 257 -13.58 -7.55 -1.61
N HIS A 258 -12.86 -8.67 -1.71
CA HIS A 258 -12.10 -9.19 -0.59
C HIS A 258 -10.90 -8.28 -0.29
N ARG A 259 -10.65 -8.05 1.00
CA ARG A 259 -9.48 -7.31 1.51
C ARG A 259 -8.22 -8.11 1.25
N SER A 260 -7.12 -7.44 0.95
CA SER A 260 -5.82 -8.06 0.70
C SER A 260 -5.19 -8.72 1.94
N LEU A 261 -4.34 -9.73 1.73
CA LEU A 261 -3.74 -10.56 2.78
C LEU A 261 -2.96 -9.70 3.78
N ILE A 262 -2.09 -8.85 3.24
CA ILE A 262 -1.43 -7.77 3.95
C ILE A 262 -2.01 -6.47 3.41
N ASN A 263 -2.57 -5.65 4.29
CA ASN A 263 -3.18 -4.39 3.92
C ASN A 263 -2.81 -3.28 4.91
N GLY A 264 -2.79 -2.04 4.41
CA GLY A 264 -2.52 -0.85 5.21
C GLY A 264 -3.16 0.39 4.60
N TYR A 265 -3.69 1.27 5.45
CA TYR A 265 -4.35 2.51 5.03
C TYR A 265 -3.76 3.70 5.77
N ASN A 266 -3.44 4.77 5.04
CA ASN A 266 -2.96 6.03 5.61
C ASN A 266 -1.74 5.86 6.52
N LEU A 267 -0.79 5.03 6.08
CA LEU A 267 0.44 4.74 6.81
C LEU A 267 1.56 5.70 6.37
N THR A 268 2.58 5.83 7.21
CA THR A 268 3.81 6.57 6.91
C THR A 268 4.97 5.81 7.51
N ASP A 269 6.10 5.75 6.82
CA ASP A 269 7.32 5.06 7.28
C ASP A 269 7.06 3.55 7.47
N VAL A 270 6.76 2.88 6.35
CA VAL A 270 6.38 1.46 6.30
C VAL A 270 7.55 0.66 5.72
N VAL A 271 8.00 -0.35 6.44
CA VAL A 271 9.04 -1.27 5.95
C VAL A 271 8.53 -2.70 6.02
N ILE A 272 8.47 -3.36 4.87
CA ILE A 272 8.07 -4.77 4.72
C ILE A 272 9.26 -5.51 4.15
N THR A 273 9.90 -6.35 4.97
CA THR A 273 11.11 -7.08 4.58
C THR A 273 11.23 -8.42 5.32
N GLY A 274 12.00 -9.36 4.78
CA GLY A 274 12.02 -10.71 5.36
C GLY A 274 13.22 -11.59 5.04
N ASP A 275 14.37 -11.06 4.60
CA ASP A 275 15.57 -11.87 4.29
C ASP A 275 15.24 -13.10 3.42
N ASN A 276 14.48 -12.86 2.33
CA ASN A 276 13.90 -13.86 1.43
C ASN A 276 12.75 -14.72 2.01
N GLY A 277 12.02 -14.20 3.00
CA GLY A 277 10.75 -14.78 3.46
C GLY A 277 9.69 -14.82 2.36
N THR A 278 8.75 -15.76 2.46
CA THR A 278 7.73 -16.03 1.45
C THR A 278 6.34 -15.57 1.91
N ILE A 279 5.58 -14.97 1.00
CA ILE A 279 4.15 -14.68 1.15
C ILE A 279 3.41 -15.47 0.07
N ASP A 280 2.75 -16.56 0.43
CA ASP A 280 2.00 -17.44 -0.49
C ASP A 280 0.50 -17.19 -0.34
N GLY A 281 -0.15 -16.78 -1.43
CA GLY A 281 -1.58 -16.48 -1.46
C GLY A 281 -2.49 -17.68 -1.64
N GLN A 282 -1.93 -18.86 -1.94
CA GLN A 282 -2.68 -20.07 -2.29
C GLN A 282 -3.76 -19.83 -3.37
N GLY A 283 -3.39 -19.07 -4.41
CA GLY A 283 -4.29 -18.54 -5.43
C GLY A 283 -5.12 -19.56 -6.22
N LEU A 284 -4.73 -20.84 -6.27
CA LEU A 284 -5.40 -21.88 -7.07
C LEU A 284 -6.92 -21.93 -6.87
N VAL A 285 -7.38 -21.93 -5.62
CA VAL A 285 -8.82 -21.97 -5.30
C VAL A 285 -9.57 -20.74 -5.84
N TRP A 286 -8.92 -19.57 -5.81
CA TRP A 286 -9.47 -18.33 -6.32
C TRP A 286 -9.54 -18.32 -7.85
N TRP A 287 -8.54 -18.90 -8.51
CA TRP A 287 -8.51 -19.06 -9.97
C TRP A 287 -9.61 -20.03 -10.44
N GLU A 288 -9.81 -21.14 -9.73
CA GLU A 288 -10.91 -22.08 -10.02
C GLU A 288 -12.28 -21.42 -9.86
N TRP A 289 -12.50 -20.62 -8.82
CA TRP A 289 -13.74 -19.85 -8.65
C TRP A 289 -13.91 -18.78 -9.73
N PHE A 290 -12.83 -18.15 -10.18
CA PHE A 290 -12.86 -17.21 -11.29
C PHE A 290 -13.33 -17.91 -12.58
N TYR A 291 -12.71 -19.03 -12.95
CA TYR A 291 -13.06 -19.77 -14.16
C TYR A 291 -14.47 -20.37 -14.12
N SER A 292 -14.90 -20.86 -12.96
CA SER A 292 -16.25 -21.42 -12.78
C SER A 292 -17.33 -20.35 -12.57
N HIS A 293 -16.96 -19.06 -12.59
CA HIS A 293 -17.86 -17.93 -12.37
C HIS A 293 -18.63 -18.04 -11.03
N SER A 294 -17.97 -18.57 -10.00
CA SER A 294 -18.57 -18.82 -8.68
C SER A 294 -18.10 -17.85 -7.60
N LEU A 295 -17.37 -16.79 -7.98
CA LEU A 295 -16.98 -15.72 -7.07
C LEU A 295 -18.23 -14.92 -6.64
N ASN A 296 -18.31 -14.59 -5.35
CA ASN A 296 -19.34 -13.68 -4.84
C ASN A 296 -18.88 -12.22 -4.83
N TYR A 297 -17.56 -12.00 -4.73
CA TYR A 297 -16.91 -10.69 -4.66
C TYR A 297 -15.58 -10.76 -5.41
N SER A 298 -15.02 -9.59 -5.77
CA SER A 298 -13.71 -9.54 -6.43
C SER A 298 -12.60 -10.13 -5.54
N ARG A 299 -11.65 -10.82 -6.17
CA ARG A 299 -10.57 -11.55 -5.50
C ARG A 299 -9.65 -10.61 -4.72
N PRO A 300 -9.02 -11.08 -3.63
CA PRO A 300 -8.08 -10.26 -2.85
C PRO A 300 -6.71 -10.16 -3.53
N HIS A 301 -5.90 -9.20 -3.07
CA HIS A 301 -4.48 -9.10 -3.44
C HIS A 301 -3.58 -9.64 -2.33
N LEU A 302 -2.28 -9.83 -2.59
CA LEU A 302 -1.34 -10.22 -1.54
C LEU A 302 -0.96 -9.03 -0.66
N LEU A 303 -0.42 -7.96 -1.24
CA LEU A 303 -0.04 -6.74 -0.53
C LEU A 303 -0.76 -5.54 -1.13
N GLU A 304 -1.51 -4.81 -0.33
CA GLU A 304 -2.18 -3.57 -0.74
C GLU A 304 -1.98 -2.45 0.27
N LEU A 305 -1.35 -1.36 -0.17
CA LEU A 305 -1.13 -0.18 0.66
C LEU A 305 -1.87 0.98 0.02
N VAL A 306 -2.75 1.63 0.79
CA VAL A 306 -3.64 2.68 0.28
C VAL A 306 -3.32 4.00 0.98
N ASN A 307 -3.18 5.07 0.20
CA ASN A 307 -2.96 6.44 0.70
C ASN A 307 -1.79 6.53 1.69
N SER A 308 -0.70 5.80 1.44
CA SER A 308 0.43 5.66 2.37
C SER A 308 1.70 6.30 1.80
N ASN A 309 2.64 6.69 2.67
CA ASN A 309 3.84 7.42 2.27
C ASN A 309 5.11 6.79 2.87
N ASP A 310 6.25 6.95 2.20
CA ASP A 310 7.57 6.47 2.67
C ASP A 310 7.54 4.96 2.94
N ILE A 311 7.43 4.18 1.86
CA ILE A 311 7.20 2.74 1.88
C ILE A 311 8.41 2.02 1.29
N VAL A 312 8.91 1.00 1.98
CA VAL A 312 9.95 0.10 1.47
C VAL A 312 9.43 -1.34 1.52
N VAL A 313 9.43 -2.02 0.37
CA VAL A 313 9.15 -3.45 0.25
C VAL A 313 10.40 -4.11 -0.33
N SER A 314 11.06 -4.98 0.44
CA SER A 314 12.33 -5.55 -0.03
C SER A 314 12.68 -6.92 0.52
N ASN A 315 13.47 -7.68 -0.24
CA ASN A 315 14.03 -8.97 0.18
C ASN A 315 12.94 -10.01 0.53
N LEU A 316 12.00 -10.23 -0.38
CA LEU A 316 10.83 -11.10 -0.19
C LEU A 316 10.47 -11.87 -1.46
N THR A 317 9.84 -13.03 -1.27
CA THR A 317 9.23 -13.82 -2.34
C THR A 317 7.70 -13.79 -2.20
N PHE A 318 6.97 -13.47 -3.26
CA PHE A 318 5.52 -13.51 -3.34
C PHE A 318 5.09 -14.68 -4.24
N LEU A 319 4.24 -15.58 -3.74
CA LEU A 319 3.79 -16.77 -4.46
C LEU A 319 2.27 -16.78 -4.62
N ASN A 320 1.82 -17.26 -5.78
CA ASN A 320 0.42 -17.66 -6.05
C ASN A 320 -0.61 -16.62 -5.59
N SER A 321 -0.47 -15.36 -6.02
CA SER A 321 -1.45 -14.32 -5.68
C SER A 321 -2.85 -14.65 -6.20
N PRO A 322 -3.92 -14.48 -5.41
CA PRO A 322 -5.30 -14.70 -5.87
C PRO A 322 -5.69 -13.83 -7.08
N ALA A 323 -5.31 -12.54 -7.03
CA ALA A 323 -5.39 -11.60 -8.15
C ALA A 323 -4.07 -10.86 -8.35
N TRP A 324 -3.80 -9.78 -7.61
CA TRP A 324 -2.57 -8.99 -7.80
C TRP A 324 -1.59 -9.21 -6.65
N SER A 325 -0.29 -9.18 -6.95
CA SER A 325 0.75 -9.42 -5.94
C SER A 325 1.00 -8.17 -5.09
N ILE A 326 1.40 -7.06 -5.70
CA ILE A 326 1.73 -5.82 -4.96
C ILE A 326 0.96 -4.65 -5.55
N HIS A 327 0.07 -4.05 -4.77
CA HIS A 327 -0.84 -2.98 -5.19
C HIS A 327 -0.72 -1.75 -4.27
N PRO A 328 0.29 -0.89 -4.47
CA PRO A 328 0.30 0.43 -3.85
C PRO A 328 -0.69 1.34 -4.60
N VAL A 329 -1.59 1.96 -3.86
CA VAL A 329 -2.66 2.82 -4.38
C VAL A 329 -2.61 4.18 -3.69
N TYR A 330 -2.58 5.27 -4.45
CA TYR A 330 -2.48 6.64 -3.93
C TYR A 330 -1.25 6.86 -3.03
N CYS A 331 -0.20 6.06 -3.23
CA CYS A 331 0.98 6.07 -2.38
C CYS A 331 2.05 7.04 -2.89
N ARG A 332 2.91 7.51 -1.98
CA ARG A 332 4.03 8.39 -2.33
C ARG A 332 5.34 7.91 -1.73
N ASN A 333 6.45 8.14 -2.43
CA ASN A 333 7.79 7.73 -1.99
C ASN A 333 7.82 6.23 -1.67
N VAL A 334 7.72 5.41 -2.71
CA VAL A 334 7.64 3.95 -2.60
C VAL A 334 8.87 3.32 -3.23
N GLU A 335 9.48 2.36 -2.54
CA GLU A 335 10.64 1.61 -3.01
C GLU A 335 10.31 0.12 -2.93
N ILE A 336 10.32 -0.55 -4.07
CA ILE A 336 10.15 -2.01 -4.18
C ILE A 336 11.45 -2.55 -4.77
N GLN A 337 12.21 -3.32 -3.99
CA GLN A 337 13.53 -3.77 -4.43
C GLN A 337 13.89 -5.18 -4.01
N ASN A 338 14.67 -5.89 -4.84
CA ASN A 338 15.16 -7.24 -4.52
C ASN A 338 14.04 -8.20 -4.10
N ILE A 339 13.01 -8.33 -4.94
CA ILE A 339 11.90 -9.26 -4.70
C ILE A 339 11.73 -10.25 -5.85
N THR A 340 11.15 -11.39 -5.53
CA THR A 340 10.70 -12.39 -6.51
C THR A 340 9.19 -12.53 -6.43
N ILE A 341 8.51 -12.51 -7.57
CA ILE A 341 7.07 -12.79 -7.67
C ILE A 341 6.90 -13.98 -8.61
N HIS A 342 6.18 -15.01 -8.18
CA HIS A 342 5.89 -16.17 -9.00
C HIS A 342 4.43 -16.63 -8.84
N ALA A 343 3.71 -16.80 -9.94
CA ALA A 343 2.42 -17.45 -10.01
C ALA A 343 2.35 -18.37 -11.23
N SER A 344 1.43 -19.35 -11.21
CA SER A 344 1.28 -20.27 -12.34
C SER A 344 1.03 -19.53 -13.66
N SER A 345 1.60 -20.02 -14.76
CA SER A 345 1.48 -19.43 -16.10
C SER A 345 0.04 -19.34 -16.60
N ASP A 346 -0.83 -20.22 -16.13
CA ASP A 346 -2.26 -20.23 -16.43
C ASP A 346 -3.10 -19.39 -15.46
N SER A 347 -2.49 -18.66 -14.52
CA SER A 347 -3.25 -17.87 -13.53
C SER A 347 -4.02 -16.70 -14.19
N PRO A 348 -5.36 -16.60 -14.01
CA PRO A 348 -6.20 -15.64 -14.72
C PRO A 348 -6.05 -14.23 -14.15
N TYR A 349 -5.77 -13.25 -15.03
CA TYR A 349 -5.64 -11.83 -14.69
C TYR A 349 -4.79 -11.58 -13.44
N THR A 350 -3.78 -12.44 -13.24
CA THR A 350 -2.91 -12.41 -12.08
C THR A 350 -1.72 -11.54 -12.40
N ASN A 351 -1.65 -10.37 -11.76
CA ASN A 351 -0.63 -9.36 -12.05
C ASN A 351 0.46 -9.33 -10.96
N GLY A 352 1.66 -8.91 -11.34
CA GLY A 352 2.78 -8.70 -10.42
C GLY A 352 2.63 -7.40 -9.63
N ILE A 353 3.37 -6.36 -10.02
CA ILE A 353 3.37 -5.06 -9.35
C ILE A 353 2.44 -4.10 -10.11
N VAL A 354 1.50 -3.49 -9.38
CA VAL A 354 0.50 -2.59 -9.95
C VAL A 354 0.56 -1.23 -9.25
N PRO A 355 1.44 -0.30 -9.65
CA PRO A 355 1.37 1.07 -9.15
C PRO A 355 0.11 1.77 -9.64
N ASP A 356 -0.77 2.16 -8.72
CA ASP A 356 -2.01 2.85 -9.04
C ASP A 356 -2.04 4.24 -8.39
N SER A 357 -2.11 5.28 -9.22
CA SER A 357 -2.19 6.67 -8.78
C SER A 357 -1.06 7.04 -7.80
N CYS A 358 0.15 6.51 -8.02
CA CYS A 358 1.30 6.65 -7.13
C CYS A 358 2.27 7.75 -7.60
N SER A 359 3.01 8.38 -6.66
CA SER A 359 4.04 9.37 -7.02
C SER A 359 5.39 9.10 -6.37
N ASN A 360 6.50 9.35 -7.09
CA ASN A 360 7.87 9.06 -6.62
C ASN A 360 8.02 7.59 -6.23
N LEU A 361 8.01 6.69 -7.22
CA LEU A 361 8.09 5.25 -6.98
C LEU A 361 9.28 4.63 -7.71
N CYS A 362 9.96 3.69 -7.06
CA CYS A 362 11.03 2.88 -7.64
C CYS A 362 10.70 1.40 -7.58
N ILE A 363 10.97 0.69 -8.68
CA ILE A 363 10.97 -0.77 -8.77
C ILE A 363 12.34 -1.18 -9.31
N GLU A 364 13.16 -1.84 -8.48
CA GLU A 364 14.52 -2.22 -8.86
C GLU A 364 14.90 -3.65 -8.49
N ASP A 365 15.75 -4.29 -9.29
CA ASP A 365 16.32 -5.61 -8.97
C ASP A 365 15.25 -6.68 -8.67
N CYS A 366 14.17 -6.73 -9.46
CA CYS A 366 13.04 -7.64 -9.25
C CYS A 366 12.96 -8.71 -10.35
N SER A 367 12.50 -9.91 -10.00
CA SER A 367 12.13 -10.97 -10.95
C SER A 367 10.64 -11.31 -10.80
N ILE A 368 9.88 -11.23 -11.88
CA ILE A 368 8.41 -11.34 -11.87
C ILE A 368 7.97 -12.31 -12.97
N ASP A 369 7.43 -13.46 -12.56
CA ASP A 369 6.83 -14.48 -13.41
C ASP A 369 5.37 -14.68 -13.00
N VAL A 370 4.43 -14.25 -13.84
CA VAL A 370 3.00 -14.28 -13.51
C VAL A 370 2.17 -14.58 -14.76
N GLY A 371 0.94 -15.07 -14.58
CA GLY A 371 0.06 -15.39 -15.71
C GLY A 371 -0.30 -14.18 -16.59
N HIS A 372 -0.54 -13.00 -16.00
CA HIS A 372 -0.98 -11.79 -16.70
C HIS A 372 0.04 -10.64 -16.59
N ASP A 373 -0.32 -9.38 -16.37
CA ASP A 373 0.64 -8.27 -16.53
C ASP A 373 1.68 -8.29 -15.41
N ALA A 374 2.98 -8.32 -15.75
CA ALA A 374 4.05 -8.40 -14.75
C ALA A 374 4.21 -7.08 -13.99
N ILE A 375 4.31 -5.95 -14.70
CA ILE A 375 4.18 -4.60 -14.13
C ILE A 375 3.10 -3.84 -14.88
N ALA A 376 2.08 -3.34 -14.17
CA ALA A 376 0.97 -2.59 -14.77
C ALA A 376 0.76 -1.24 -14.08
N LEU A 377 1.12 -0.15 -14.74
CA LEU A 377 0.91 1.21 -14.27
C LEU A 377 -0.54 1.62 -14.51
N LYS A 378 -1.21 2.10 -13.45
CA LYS A 378 -2.63 2.49 -13.45
C LYS A 378 -2.85 3.82 -12.73
N SER A 379 -4.02 4.40 -12.87
CA SER A 379 -4.42 5.66 -12.25
C SER A 379 -5.96 5.82 -12.24
N GLY A 380 -6.70 4.78 -11.84
CA GLY A 380 -8.18 4.82 -11.82
C GLY A 380 -8.90 4.59 -13.16
N TRP A 381 -10.21 4.38 -13.07
CA TRP A 381 -11.07 3.88 -14.13
C TRP A 381 -12.18 4.87 -14.51
N ASP A 382 -12.19 5.29 -15.78
CA ASP A 382 -13.19 6.16 -16.42
C ASP A 382 -13.53 7.39 -15.57
N ASN A 383 -14.81 7.75 -15.48
CA ASN A 383 -15.31 8.90 -14.72
C ASN A 383 -14.88 8.89 -13.24
N TYR A 384 -14.68 7.71 -12.64
CA TYR A 384 -14.18 7.60 -11.26
C TYR A 384 -12.71 8.01 -11.16
N GLY A 385 -11.88 7.55 -12.10
CA GLY A 385 -10.47 7.97 -12.17
C GLY A 385 -10.32 9.44 -12.55
N ILE A 386 -11.10 9.92 -13.51
CA ILE A 386 -11.13 11.34 -13.93
C ILE A 386 -11.51 12.24 -12.75
N SER A 387 -12.58 11.89 -12.02
CA SER A 387 -13.04 12.69 -10.87
C SER A 387 -12.09 12.61 -9.67
N TYR A 388 -11.43 11.46 -9.46
CA TYR A 388 -10.42 11.32 -8.42
C TYR A 388 -9.15 12.13 -8.75
N GLY A 389 -8.78 12.23 -10.02
CA GLY A 389 -7.81 13.20 -10.54
C GLY A 389 -6.38 13.04 -10.00
N THR A 390 -5.97 11.81 -9.68
CA THR A 390 -4.61 11.53 -9.17
C THR A 390 -3.84 10.67 -10.17
N PRO A 391 -2.74 11.18 -10.77
CA PRO A 391 -1.96 10.42 -11.73
C PRO A 391 -0.98 9.47 -11.06
N SER A 392 -0.51 8.48 -11.83
CA SER A 392 0.75 7.78 -11.56
C SER A 392 1.90 8.56 -12.19
N THR A 393 2.85 9.05 -11.38
CA THR A 393 3.89 9.95 -11.87
C THR A 393 5.23 9.88 -11.16
N TYR A 394 6.32 10.23 -11.84
CA TYR A 394 7.69 10.11 -11.34
C TYR A 394 7.97 8.68 -10.86
N ILE A 395 7.95 7.75 -11.81
CA ILE A 395 8.19 6.33 -11.54
C ILE A 395 9.42 5.88 -12.32
N HIS A 396 10.35 5.24 -11.62
CA HIS A 396 11.54 4.65 -12.21
C HIS A 396 11.52 3.13 -12.02
N ILE A 397 11.75 2.39 -13.10
CA ILE A 397 11.79 0.92 -13.11
C ILE A 397 13.13 0.52 -13.73
N SER A 398 13.95 -0.24 -12.99
CA SER A 398 15.30 -0.56 -13.43
C SER A 398 15.73 -1.98 -13.06
N LYS A 399 16.48 -2.66 -13.94
CA LYS A 399 17.06 -3.99 -13.66
C LYS A 399 16.00 -5.02 -13.23
N VAL A 400 14.95 -5.17 -14.03
CA VAL A 400 13.88 -6.14 -13.75
C VAL A 400 13.79 -7.22 -14.83
N HIS A 401 13.51 -8.44 -14.39
CA HIS A 401 13.29 -9.62 -15.21
C HIS A 401 11.80 -9.98 -15.21
N LEU A 402 11.19 -10.10 -16.39
CA LEU A 402 9.73 -10.19 -16.56
C LEU A 402 9.33 -11.35 -17.47
N GLN A 403 8.40 -12.19 -17.02
CA GLN A 403 7.79 -13.28 -17.78
C GLN A 403 6.27 -13.26 -17.64
N THR A 404 5.55 -13.34 -18.77
CA THR A 404 4.08 -13.36 -18.79
C THR A 404 3.47 -13.99 -20.04
N PRO A 405 2.91 -15.19 -19.94
CA PRO A 405 2.40 -15.92 -21.10
C PRO A 405 1.01 -15.46 -21.56
N LEU A 406 0.23 -14.73 -20.76
CA LEU A 406 -1.13 -14.29 -21.13
C LEU A 406 -1.31 -12.76 -21.15
N GLY A 407 -0.38 -11.97 -20.58
CA GLY A 407 -0.50 -10.52 -20.43
C GLY A 407 0.63 -9.73 -21.09
N SER A 408 1.01 -8.63 -20.45
CA SER A 408 2.09 -7.74 -20.90
C SER A 408 3.19 -7.65 -19.85
N ALA A 409 4.46 -7.77 -20.26
CA ALA A 409 5.57 -7.69 -19.32
C ALA A 409 5.60 -6.30 -18.66
N LEU A 410 5.50 -5.25 -19.48
CA LEU A 410 5.30 -3.88 -19.01
C LEU A 410 4.04 -3.29 -19.64
N ALA A 411 3.07 -2.96 -18.80
CA ALA A 411 1.79 -2.37 -19.20
C ALA A 411 1.60 -0.95 -18.65
N PHE A 412 1.07 -0.07 -19.49
CA PHE A 412 0.55 1.24 -19.13
C PHE A 412 -0.96 1.25 -19.40
N GLY A 413 -1.76 1.24 -18.33
CA GLY A 413 -3.23 1.17 -18.37
C GLY A 413 -3.80 -0.22 -18.02
N SER A 414 -5.03 -0.56 -18.44
CA SER A 414 -5.99 0.28 -19.18
C SER A 414 -6.61 1.38 -18.32
N GLU A 415 -6.62 1.21 -17.00
CA GLU A 415 -7.12 2.16 -16.02
C GLU A 415 -6.14 3.33 -15.90
N MET A 416 -6.18 4.27 -16.84
CA MET A 416 -5.24 5.40 -16.95
C MET A 416 -5.92 6.77 -16.76
N SER A 417 -7.14 6.78 -16.22
CA SER A 417 -8.05 7.93 -16.29
C SER A 417 -7.59 9.16 -15.48
N GLY A 418 -6.88 8.95 -14.37
CA GLY A 418 -6.20 10.00 -13.61
C GLY A 418 -4.88 10.50 -14.23
N GLY A 419 -4.36 9.80 -15.24
CA GLY A 419 -3.12 10.11 -15.95
C GLY A 419 -1.91 9.24 -15.55
N ILE A 420 -1.04 8.95 -16.51
CA ILE A 420 0.25 8.28 -16.29
C ILE A 420 1.32 9.13 -16.96
N SER A 421 2.27 9.67 -16.19
CA SER A 421 3.28 10.59 -16.75
C SER A 421 4.63 10.58 -16.04
N PHE A 422 5.69 11.00 -16.72
CA PHE A 422 7.05 11.03 -16.16
C PHE A 422 7.51 9.64 -15.68
N ILE A 423 7.48 8.67 -16.59
CA ILE A 423 7.88 7.29 -16.30
C ILE A 423 9.17 6.98 -17.04
N TYR A 424 10.17 6.50 -16.32
CA TYR A 424 11.43 6.07 -16.87
C TYR A 424 11.71 4.62 -16.57
N VAL A 425 12.00 3.87 -17.62
CA VAL A 425 12.25 2.45 -17.52
C VAL A 425 13.55 2.13 -18.23
N GLU A 426 14.43 1.40 -17.56
CA GLU A 426 15.70 0.99 -18.13
C GLU A 426 16.15 -0.41 -17.69
N HIS A 427 16.99 -1.06 -18.47
CA HIS A 427 17.56 -2.37 -18.14
C HIS A 427 16.47 -3.42 -17.83
N LEU A 428 15.59 -3.64 -18.81
CA LEU A 428 14.59 -4.71 -18.74
C LEU A 428 15.09 -5.95 -19.46
N HIS A 429 14.86 -7.11 -18.85
CA HIS A 429 14.94 -8.40 -19.53
C HIS A 429 13.55 -9.02 -19.57
N ILE A 430 13.02 -9.25 -20.76
CA ILE A 430 11.69 -9.81 -20.98
C ILE A 430 11.85 -11.11 -21.74
N ASP A 431 11.32 -12.21 -21.22
CA ASP A 431 11.35 -13.46 -21.95
C ASP A 431 10.03 -14.23 -21.86
N ASN A 432 9.83 -15.16 -22.82
CA ASN A 432 8.71 -16.11 -22.86
C ASN A 432 7.34 -15.46 -22.62
N SER A 433 7.13 -14.29 -23.24
CA SER A 433 5.99 -13.41 -22.94
C SER A 433 5.07 -13.19 -24.14
N LEU A 434 3.78 -12.99 -23.88
CA LEU A 434 2.81 -12.66 -24.92
C LEU A 434 3.06 -11.26 -25.49
N THR A 435 3.08 -10.25 -24.63
CA THR A 435 3.39 -8.87 -25.04
C THR A 435 4.58 -8.34 -24.24
N GLY A 436 5.54 -7.70 -24.90
CA GLY A 436 6.67 -7.03 -24.26
C GLY A 436 6.20 -5.75 -23.56
N ILE A 437 6.09 -4.66 -24.32
CA ILE A 437 5.66 -3.35 -23.81
C ILE A 437 4.29 -3.00 -24.40
N ASN A 438 3.32 -2.68 -23.55
CA ASN A 438 1.93 -2.45 -23.95
C ASN A 438 1.36 -1.15 -23.38
N PHE A 439 0.85 -0.30 -24.25
CA PHE A 439 0.09 0.90 -23.93
C PHE A 439 -1.38 0.66 -24.28
N LYS A 440 -2.23 0.58 -23.26
CA LYS A 440 -3.62 0.17 -23.43
C LYS A 440 -4.57 1.22 -22.89
N THR A 441 -5.59 1.52 -23.67
CA THR A 441 -6.70 2.40 -23.29
C THR A 441 -7.94 2.07 -24.13
N THR A 442 -9.03 2.78 -23.90
CA THR A 442 -10.25 2.71 -24.69
C THR A 442 -11.00 4.04 -24.65
N ARG A 443 -11.87 4.28 -25.64
CA ARG A 443 -12.79 5.44 -25.61
C ARG A 443 -13.54 5.46 -24.28
N GLY A 444 -13.62 6.62 -23.65
CA GLY A 444 -14.28 6.80 -22.35
C GLY A 444 -13.37 6.78 -21.14
N ARG A 445 -12.10 6.40 -21.31
CA ARG A 445 -11.11 6.46 -20.24
C ARG A 445 -10.71 7.91 -19.89
N GLY A 446 -10.77 8.83 -20.85
CA GLY A 446 -10.19 10.17 -20.70
C GLY A 446 -8.70 10.10 -20.33
N GLY A 447 -8.19 11.11 -19.63
CA GLY A 447 -6.81 11.11 -19.13
C GLY A 447 -5.73 11.14 -20.22
N VAL A 448 -4.48 10.99 -19.79
CA VAL A 448 -3.31 11.03 -20.68
C VAL A 448 -2.24 10.05 -20.21
N ILE A 449 -1.63 9.31 -21.14
CA ILE A 449 -0.33 8.67 -20.97
C ILE A 449 0.70 9.52 -21.72
N GLU A 450 1.62 10.13 -21.00
CA GLU A 450 2.66 10.97 -21.62
C GLU A 450 4.00 10.95 -20.91
N ASP A 451 5.03 11.48 -21.56
CA ASP A 451 6.37 11.63 -20.98
C ASP A 451 6.92 10.29 -20.46
N ILE A 452 6.95 9.30 -21.36
CA ILE A 452 7.41 7.93 -21.08
C ILE A 452 8.69 7.67 -21.85
N VAL A 453 9.72 7.19 -21.17
CA VAL A 453 10.95 6.70 -21.82
C VAL A 453 11.21 5.28 -21.34
N VAL A 454 11.26 4.34 -22.29
CA VAL A 454 11.70 2.96 -22.05
C VAL A 454 12.98 2.73 -22.84
N SER A 455 14.04 2.31 -22.16
CA SER A 455 15.37 2.16 -22.75
C SER A 455 16.10 0.90 -22.33
N ASN A 456 17.05 0.43 -23.13
CA ASN A 456 17.92 -0.71 -22.79
C ASN A 456 17.09 -1.95 -22.42
N VAL A 457 16.36 -2.47 -23.40
CA VAL A 457 15.47 -3.63 -23.22
C VAL A 457 15.98 -4.80 -24.06
N GLU A 458 16.07 -5.96 -23.42
CA GLU A 458 16.36 -7.24 -24.07
C GLU A 458 15.09 -8.09 -24.07
N MET A 459 14.70 -8.62 -25.23
CA MET A 459 13.52 -9.48 -25.39
C MET A 459 13.92 -10.84 -25.98
N GLU A 460 13.39 -11.94 -25.46
CA GLU A 460 13.56 -13.28 -26.02
C GLU A 460 12.24 -14.06 -26.02
N ASN A 461 11.89 -14.71 -27.14
CA ASN A 461 10.67 -15.52 -27.24
C ASN A 461 9.39 -14.71 -26.92
N VAL A 462 9.28 -13.50 -27.45
CA VAL A 462 8.13 -12.61 -27.22
C VAL A 462 7.22 -12.57 -28.43
N ARG A 463 5.91 -12.77 -28.26
CA ARG A 463 4.97 -12.77 -29.40
C ARG A 463 4.81 -11.36 -29.99
N GLU A 464 4.46 -10.36 -29.18
CA GLU A 464 4.30 -8.98 -29.62
C GLU A 464 5.29 -8.08 -28.86
N ALA A 465 6.33 -7.58 -29.51
CA ALA A 465 7.35 -6.78 -28.81
C ALA A 465 6.75 -5.45 -28.28
N PHE A 466 5.99 -4.75 -29.14
CA PHE A 466 5.35 -3.49 -28.78
C PHE A 466 3.87 -3.49 -29.16
N ARG A 467 3.03 -3.02 -28.24
CA ARG A 467 1.60 -2.87 -28.48
C ARG A 467 1.10 -1.51 -28.02
N PHE A 468 0.34 -0.84 -28.87
CA PHE A 468 -0.46 0.33 -28.54
C PHE A 468 -1.90 0.03 -28.95
N THR A 469 -2.86 0.14 -28.05
CA THR A 469 -4.26 -0.13 -28.34
C THR A 469 -5.20 0.87 -27.68
N GLY A 470 -6.03 1.52 -28.49
CA GLY A 470 -7.18 2.33 -28.07
C GLY A 470 -8.49 1.54 -27.99
N HIS A 471 -8.41 0.20 -28.02
CA HIS A 471 -9.55 -0.69 -28.11
C HIS A 471 -9.50 -1.81 -27.07
N CYS A 472 -8.97 -1.52 -25.87
CA CYS A 472 -8.90 -2.50 -24.79
C CYS A 472 -10.29 -2.90 -24.25
N GLY A 473 -11.31 -2.06 -24.47
CA GLY A 473 -12.67 -2.25 -23.97
C GLY A 473 -12.77 -2.15 -22.44
N GLY A 474 -13.89 -2.61 -21.90
CA GLY A 474 -14.15 -2.69 -20.46
C GLY A 474 -14.42 -1.34 -19.79
N HIS A 475 -15.59 -1.22 -19.17
CA HIS A 475 -16.04 -0.05 -18.41
C HIS A 475 -16.60 -0.50 -17.06
N PRO A 476 -16.53 0.31 -15.99
CA PRO A 476 -17.05 -0.09 -14.69
C PRO A 476 -18.58 -0.18 -14.73
N ASN A 477 -19.22 0.65 -15.54
CA ASN A 477 -20.66 0.65 -15.78
C ASN A 477 -20.94 1.41 -17.08
N ASP A 478 -22.21 1.44 -17.48
CA ASP A 478 -22.66 2.14 -18.69
C ASP A 478 -22.77 3.67 -18.52
N GLU A 479 -22.40 4.23 -17.36
CA GLU A 479 -22.44 5.68 -17.08
C GLU A 479 -21.12 6.40 -17.41
N TYR A 480 -20.17 5.72 -18.05
CA TYR A 480 -18.94 6.35 -18.56
C TYR A 480 -19.26 7.35 -19.68
N ASP A 481 -18.43 8.38 -19.84
CA ASP A 481 -18.57 9.35 -20.92
C ASP A 481 -17.87 8.86 -22.20
N PRO A 482 -18.57 8.42 -23.27
CA PRO A 482 -17.93 7.88 -24.47
C PRO A 482 -17.14 8.92 -25.29
N ASP A 483 -17.35 10.21 -25.01
CA ASP A 483 -16.64 11.32 -25.64
C ASP A 483 -15.39 11.74 -24.85
N ALA A 484 -15.16 11.15 -23.67
CA ALA A 484 -13.91 11.29 -22.93
C ALA A 484 -12.79 10.46 -23.60
N LEU A 485 -12.16 11.06 -24.62
CA LEU A 485 -11.10 10.41 -25.38
C LEU A 485 -9.75 10.43 -24.63
N PRO A 486 -9.09 9.27 -24.47
CA PRO A 486 -7.76 9.18 -23.87
C PRO A 486 -6.67 9.60 -24.86
N LYS A 487 -5.61 10.22 -24.34
CA LYS A 487 -4.45 10.60 -25.14
C LYS A 487 -3.23 9.75 -24.81
N ILE A 488 -2.49 9.34 -25.84
CA ILE A 488 -1.15 8.78 -25.71
C ILE A 488 -0.20 9.62 -26.56
N LYS A 489 0.79 10.23 -25.90
CA LYS A 489 1.79 11.08 -26.57
C LYS A 489 3.14 11.07 -25.89
N GLN A 490 4.19 11.49 -26.59
CA GLN A 490 5.54 11.65 -26.00
C GLN A 490 6.06 10.35 -25.36
N VAL A 491 6.06 9.28 -26.15
CA VAL A 491 6.57 7.96 -25.74
C VAL A 491 7.83 7.66 -26.53
N THR A 492 8.95 7.42 -25.85
CA THR A 492 10.23 7.03 -26.47
C THR A 492 10.57 5.60 -26.10
N LEU A 493 10.75 4.75 -27.11
CA LEU A 493 11.30 3.40 -26.98
C LEU A 493 12.68 3.41 -27.64
N LYS A 494 13.75 3.14 -26.88
CA LYS A 494 15.12 3.23 -27.40
C LYS A 494 16.05 2.11 -26.96
N ASN A 495 17.04 1.76 -27.77
CA ASN A 495 18.03 0.73 -27.45
C ASN A 495 17.36 -0.59 -27.05
N ILE A 496 16.58 -1.17 -27.97
CA ILE A 496 15.83 -2.41 -27.72
C ILE A 496 16.30 -3.49 -28.67
N VAL A 497 16.70 -4.64 -28.13
CA VAL A 497 17.09 -5.81 -28.91
C VAL A 497 16.15 -6.96 -28.60
N GLY A 498 15.74 -7.71 -29.63
CA GLY A 498 14.80 -8.80 -29.48
C GLY A 498 15.17 -10.01 -30.33
N THR A 499 15.11 -11.20 -29.77
CA THR A 499 15.29 -12.48 -30.48
C THR A 499 14.02 -13.31 -30.42
N ASN A 500 13.76 -14.07 -31.48
CA ASN A 500 12.56 -14.91 -31.61
C ASN A 500 11.25 -14.13 -31.34
N ILE A 501 11.08 -13.01 -32.04
CA ILE A 501 9.89 -12.16 -31.94
C ILE A 501 8.85 -12.59 -32.99
N SER A 502 7.55 -12.66 -32.67
CA SER A 502 6.54 -13.00 -33.69
C SER A 502 6.04 -11.78 -34.48
N THR A 503 5.76 -10.68 -33.78
CA THR A 503 5.26 -9.40 -34.31
C THR A 503 6.09 -8.27 -33.68
N ALA A 504 6.70 -7.43 -34.51
CA ALA A 504 7.51 -6.30 -34.05
C ALA A 504 6.66 -5.21 -33.39
N GLY A 505 5.53 -4.85 -33.99
CA GLY A 505 4.63 -3.88 -33.36
C GLY A 505 3.18 -3.92 -33.86
N PHE A 506 2.24 -3.80 -32.92
CA PHE A 506 0.82 -3.62 -33.20
C PHE A 506 0.33 -2.30 -32.60
N PHE A 507 0.05 -1.31 -33.45
CA PHE A 507 -0.23 0.06 -33.06
C PHE A 507 -1.61 0.44 -33.59
N SER A 508 -2.59 0.54 -32.71
CA SER A 508 -3.97 0.85 -33.07
C SER A 508 -4.48 1.96 -32.18
N GLY A 509 -4.43 3.19 -32.69
CA GLY A 509 -4.99 4.38 -32.04
C GLY A 509 -6.49 4.54 -32.30
N ILE A 510 -7.07 5.59 -31.73
CA ILE A 510 -8.50 5.87 -31.83
C ILE A 510 -8.77 6.67 -33.11
N GLU A 511 -9.83 6.29 -33.84
CA GLU A 511 -10.26 7.01 -35.03
C GLU A 511 -10.59 8.47 -34.69
N ASN A 512 -10.05 9.41 -35.50
CA ASN A 512 -10.11 10.86 -35.30
C ASN A 512 -9.40 11.42 -34.06
N ASP A 513 -8.74 10.60 -33.25
CA ASP A 513 -7.89 11.03 -32.13
C ASP A 513 -6.64 10.13 -32.04
N PRO A 514 -5.71 10.26 -33.00
CA PRO A 514 -4.59 9.34 -33.12
C PRO A 514 -3.61 9.45 -31.96
N PHE A 515 -2.88 8.37 -31.67
CA PHE A 515 -1.73 8.46 -30.76
C PHE A 515 -0.57 9.14 -31.47
N THR A 516 0.12 10.05 -30.80
CA THR A 516 1.08 10.95 -31.47
C THR A 516 2.43 10.99 -30.77
N ALA A 517 3.46 11.52 -31.43
CA ALA A 517 4.78 11.70 -30.82
C ALA A 517 5.34 10.40 -30.19
N ILE A 518 5.15 9.27 -30.89
CA ILE A 518 5.81 8.01 -30.54
C ILE A 518 7.18 7.99 -31.22
N CYS A 519 8.24 7.74 -30.46
CA CYS A 519 9.61 7.72 -30.94
C CYS A 519 10.22 6.32 -30.78
N LEU A 520 10.72 5.76 -31.88
CA LEU A 520 11.44 4.48 -31.91
C LEU A 520 12.90 4.75 -32.31
N SER A 521 13.88 4.40 -31.49
CA SER A 521 15.28 4.69 -31.80
C SER A 521 16.20 3.53 -31.45
N ASN A 522 17.05 3.10 -32.39
CA ASN A 522 18.02 2.03 -32.19
C ASN A 522 17.34 0.74 -31.67
N ILE A 523 16.51 0.14 -32.52
CA ILE A 523 15.75 -1.08 -32.22
C ILE A 523 16.10 -2.16 -33.23
N ALA A 524 16.44 -3.35 -32.76
CA ALA A 524 16.75 -4.50 -33.61
C ALA A 524 16.01 -5.76 -33.14
N LEU A 525 15.00 -6.18 -33.89
CA LEU A 525 14.16 -7.34 -33.58
C LEU A 525 14.36 -8.42 -34.64
N SER A 526 14.79 -9.60 -34.21
CA SER A 526 14.82 -10.81 -35.04
C SER A 526 13.43 -11.46 -35.04
N VAL A 527 12.65 -11.13 -36.06
CA VAL A 527 11.26 -11.62 -36.22
C VAL A 527 11.25 -13.00 -36.90
N THR A 528 10.38 -13.92 -36.44
CA THR A 528 10.22 -15.27 -36.99
C THR A 528 9.27 -15.36 -38.17
N SER A 529 8.33 -14.41 -38.26
CA SER A 529 7.41 -14.26 -39.38
C SER A 529 8.03 -13.42 -40.50
N ASP A 530 7.34 -13.29 -41.63
CA ASP A 530 7.77 -12.43 -42.74
C ASP A 530 7.95 -10.97 -42.24
N PRO A 531 9.16 -10.40 -42.34
CA PRO A 531 9.45 -9.04 -41.88
C PRO A 531 8.50 -7.98 -42.45
N SER A 532 7.95 -8.19 -43.66
CA SER A 532 7.04 -7.25 -44.32
C SER A 532 5.68 -7.08 -43.61
N ASN A 533 5.27 -8.04 -42.77
CA ASN A 533 4.03 -7.98 -41.99
C ASN A 533 4.28 -7.91 -40.48
N SER A 534 5.52 -7.60 -40.07
CA SER A 534 5.91 -7.55 -38.67
C SER A 534 5.34 -6.34 -37.92
N TRP A 535 4.87 -5.32 -38.64
CA TRP A 535 4.26 -4.11 -38.10
C TRP A 535 2.83 -3.92 -38.62
N SER A 536 1.93 -3.50 -37.73
CA SER A 536 0.56 -3.08 -38.06
C SER A 536 0.27 -1.76 -37.38
N CYS A 537 -0.08 -0.73 -38.15
CA CYS A 537 -0.34 0.61 -37.62
C CYS A 537 -1.66 1.18 -38.14
N SER A 538 -2.44 1.80 -37.26
CA SER A 538 -3.63 2.58 -37.60
C SER A 538 -3.80 3.73 -36.60
N ASN A 539 -4.15 4.92 -37.09
CA ASN A 539 -4.39 6.11 -36.27
C ASN A 539 -3.25 6.40 -35.28
N VAL A 540 -2.01 6.34 -35.75
CA VAL A 540 -0.83 6.70 -34.96
C VAL A 540 0.08 7.63 -35.75
N SER A 541 0.97 8.35 -35.07
CA SER A 541 2.02 9.13 -35.72
C SER A 541 3.27 9.20 -34.85
N GLY A 542 4.43 9.19 -35.49
CA GLY A 542 5.70 9.12 -34.78
C GLY A 542 6.93 9.35 -35.63
N TYR A 543 8.07 9.11 -35.02
CA TYR A 543 9.39 9.16 -35.62
C TYR A 543 10.15 7.86 -35.33
N SER A 544 10.92 7.38 -36.30
CA SER A 544 11.76 6.22 -36.13
C SER A 544 13.17 6.47 -36.69
N GLU A 545 14.18 5.97 -35.99
CA GLU A 545 15.59 6.05 -36.38
C GLU A 545 16.29 4.72 -36.05
N SER A 546 16.97 4.13 -37.03
CA SER A 546 17.72 2.88 -36.84
C SER A 546 16.86 1.76 -36.22
N VAL A 547 15.70 1.50 -36.82
CA VAL A 547 14.77 0.44 -36.40
C VAL A 547 14.76 -0.67 -37.43
N PHE A 548 14.93 -1.92 -37.00
CA PHE A 548 14.83 -3.11 -37.82
C PHE A 548 13.94 -4.16 -37.14
N PRO A 549 12.97 -4.76 -37.84
CA PRO A 549 12.52 -4.46 -39.21
C PRO A 549 11.88 -3.07 -39.32
N ASP A 550 11.85 -2.51 -40.54
CA ASP A 550 11.34 -1.14 -40.79
C ASP A 550 9.88 -0.99 -40.31
N PRO A 551 9.56 0.06 -39.52
CA PRO A 551 8.21 0.29 -39.02
C PRO A 551 7.28 0.88 -40.10
N CYS A 552 5.99 0.95 -39.79
CA CYS A 552 4.98 1.57 -40.66
C CYS A 552 5.34 3.01 -41.06
N SER A 553 4.86 3.46 -42.22
CA SER A 553 5.07 4.84 -42.69
C SER A 553 4.53 5.91 -41.74
N ASP A 554 3.49 5.59 -40.96
CA ASP A 554 2.92 6.46 -39.93
C ASP A 554 3.93 6.85 -38.84
N LEU A 555 4.94 6.02 -38.61
CA LEU A 555 6.02 6.24 -37.64
C LEU A 555 7.28 6.83 -38.28
N ASN A 556 7.21 7.28 -39.54
CA ASN A 556 8.32 7.86 -40.30
C ASN A 556 8.06 9.31 -40.68
N SER A 557 7.61 10.14 -39.72
CA SER A 557 7.38 11.57 -39.99
C SER A 557 8.70 12.32 -40.22
N ASN A 558 8.78 13.09 -41.33
CA ASN A 558 9.96 13.87 -41.76
C ASN A 558 10.25 15.12 -40.93
N SER A 559 9.47 15.39 -39.87
CA SER A 559 9.66 16.55 -39.00
C SER A 559 10.80 16.30 -38.01
N SER A 560 11.64 17.30 -37.82
CA SER A 560 12.80 17.37 -36.92
C SER A 560 12.46 17.25 -35.42
N PHE A 561 11.70 16.23 -35.03
CA PHE A 561 11.45 15.90 -33.63
C PHE A 561 12.54 14.96 -33.17
N SER A 562 13.49 15.48 -32.38
CA SER A 562 14.33 14.63 -31.54
C SER A 562 13.43 13.80 -30.62
N CYS A 563 13.73 12.52 -30.42
CA CYS A 563 13.02 11.72 -29.42
C CYS A 563 12.96 12.46 -28.09
N PHE A 564 11.79 12.44 -27.47
CA PHE A 564 11.62 12.95 -26.12
C PHE A 564 12.60 12.23 -25.18
N SER A 565 13.36 13.00 -24.42
CA SER A 565 14.22 12.49 -23.36
C SER A 565 13.73 13.03 -22.04
N LEU A 566 13.54 12.14 -21.07
CA LEU A 566 13.37 12.52 -19.67
C LEU A 566 14.75 12.89 -19.12
N ASP A 567 14.92 14.16 -18.82
CA ASP A 567 16.14 14.64 -18.17
C ASP A 567 15.87 14.82 -16.66
N PHE A 568 16.02 13.74 -15.90
CA PHE A 568 15.90 13.78 -14.44
C PHE A 568 16.99 14.66 -13.80
N THR A 569 18.06 15.00 -14.54
CA THR A 569 19.10 15.92 -14.09
C THR A 569 18.71 17.38 -14.24
N ALA A 570 17.88 17.75 -15.21
CA ALA A 570 17.41 19.13 -15.40
C ALA A 570 16.43 19.57 -14.29
N ALA A 571 15.70 18.62 -13.70
CA ALA A 571 14.92 18.87 -12.49
C ALA A 571 15.83 19.20 -11.28
N ALA A 572 17.15 18.91 -11.35
CA ALA A 572 18.11 19.02 -10.23
C ALA A 572 18.65 20.41 -9.99
N VAL A 573 18.48 21.27 -10.96
CA VAL A 573 19.15 22.56 -11.04
C VAL A 573 18.13 23.71 -10.99
N ALA A 574 16.85 23.42 -10.72
CA ALA A 574 15.78 24.42 -10.61
C ALA A 574 15.22 24.56 -9.19
#